data_AF-A0A803R1P0-F1
#
_entry.id   AF-A0A803R1P0-F1
#
_cell.length_a   1.000
_cell.length_b   1.000
_cell.length_c   1.000
_cell.angle_alpha   90.00
_cell.angle_beta   90.00
_cell.angle_gamma   90.00
#
_symmetry.space_group_name_H-M   'P 1'
#
loop_
_entity.id
_entity.type
_entity.pdbx_description
1 polymer ?
#
loop_
_entity_poly.entity_id
_entity_poly.type
_entity_poly.pdbx_seq_one_letter_code
_entity_poly.pdbx_strand_id
1 'polypeptide(L)'
;MHCITLTHQISPLLPNICSTTNFGVFFRPKVYTNYNIINNNATKSRLSSACYPIQCAVVNSSNAIIDRRSANFEPSIWSFDYIQSLTSQYKGEPYTSRVKKLERDVKKMLVEMENSLAQLELIDTLQRLGISYRFENEINSILNKKYVNINNPNYNLYAIALQFRLLRQHGYAVPQGIYTYCIHYGGVW
;
A
#
# COMPACT_ATOMS: atom_id res chain seq x y z
N MET A 1 -50.48 20.53 -16.15
CA MET A 1 -49.56 19.94 -17.13
C MET A 1 -48.90 21.06 -17.92
N HIS A 2 -47.67 21.42 -17.57
CA HIS A 2 -46.82 22.30 -18.36
C HIS A 2 -45.42 21.69 -18.34
N CYS A 3 -45.01 21.09 -19.45
CA CYS A 3 -43.67 20.57 -19.65
C CYS A 3 -42.79 21.72 -20.16
N ILE A 4 -41.76 22.07 -19.39
CA ILE A 4 -40.69 22.96 -19.85
C ILE A 4 -39.51 22.06 -20.21
N THR A 5 -39.22 21.97 -21.51
CA THR A 5 -38.04 21.32 -22.05
C THR A 5 -36.85 22.29 -21.98
N LEU A 6 -35.88 22.01 -21.12
CA LEU A 6 -34.56 22.65 -21.13
C LEU A 6 -33.59 21.82 -21.96
N THR A 7 -33.30 22.29 -23.17
CA THR A 7 -32.22 21.78 -24.02
C THR A 7 -30.89 22.33 -23.51
N HIS A 8 -30.09 21.50 -22.84
CA HIS A 8 -28.70 21.85 -22.52
C HIS A 8 -27.83 21.62 -23.76
N GLN A 9 -27.20 22.68 -24.25
CA GLN A 9 -26.15 22.58 -25.25
C GLN A 9 -24.93 21.87 -24.65
N ILE A 10 -24.50 20.80 -25.30
CA ILE A 10 -23.27 20.07 -25.00
C ILE A 10 -22.16 20.68 -25.87
N SER A 11 -21.29 21.48 -25.24
CA SER A 11 -20.03 21.91 -25.85
C SER A 11 -19.00 20.78 -25.72
N PRO A 12 -18.32 20.34 -26.79
CA PRO A 12 -17.35 19.26 -26.74
C PRO A 12 -15.94 19.84 -26.58
N LEU A 13 -15.45 19.94 -25.34
CA LEU A 13 -14.03 20.15 -25.08
C LEU A 13 -13.60 19.24 -23.93
N LEU A 14 -13.19 18.03 -24.30
CA LEU A 14 -12.45 17.12 -23.44
C LEU A 14 -10.98 17.59 -23.39
N PRO A 15 -10.44 18.04 -22.26
CA PRO A 15 -9.01 17.90 -22.02
C PRO A 15 -8.74 16.45 -21.62
N ASN A 16 -7.82 15.81 -22.36
CA ASN A 16 -7.30 14.49 -22.07
C ASN A 16 -6.91 14.39 -20.59
N ILE A 17 -7.62 13.54 -19.85
CA ILE A 17 -7.26 13.16 -18.49
C ILE A 17 -5.99 12.32 -18.60
N CYS A 18 -4.85 12.94 -18.31
CA CYS A 18 -3.60 12.23 -18.11
C CYS A 18 -3.68 11.54 -16.75
N SER A 19 -4.14 10.29 -16.75
CA SER A 19 -4.25 9.44 -15.57
C SER A 19 -2.85 9.01 -15.09
N THR A 20 -2.14 9.88 -14.38
CA THR A 20 -1.00 9.47 -13.55
C THR A 20 -1.38 9.56 -12.08
N THR A 21 -2.43 8.85 -11.68
CA THR A 21 -2.61 8.48 -10.28
C THR A 21 -1.62 7.38 -9.96
N ASN A 22 -0.43 7.79 -9.56
CA ASN A 22 0.59 6.93 -9.01
C ASN A 22 0.17 6.52 -7.58
N PHE A 23 -0.88 5.70 -7.45
CA PHE A 23 -1.08 4.88 -6.26
C PHE A 23 -0.22 3.62 -6.38
N GLY A 24 1.09 3.84 -6.42
CA GLY A 24 2.08 2.80 -6.23
C GLY A 24 2.37 2.69 -4.75
N VAL A 25 1.87 1.64 -4.11
CA VAL A 25 2.43 1.15 -2.85
C VAL A 25 3.88 0.76 -3.15
N PHE A 26 4.80 1.69 -2.91
CA PHE A 26 6.21 1.49 -3.18
C PHE A 26 6.75 0.54 -2.12
N PHE A 27 6.61 -0.77 -2.37
CA PHE A 27 7.49 -1.76 -1.78
C PHE A 27 8.92 -1.37 -2.15
N ARG A 28 9.64 -0.69 -1.25
CA ARG A 28 11.11 -0.62 -1.33
C ARG A 28 11.63 -1.97 -0.88
N PRO A 29 12.27 -2.79 -1.74
CA PRO A 29 13.08 -3.88 -1.24
C PRO A 29 14.22 -3.25 -0.43
N LYS A 30 14.42 -3.68 0.82
CA LYS A 30 15.70 -3.42 1.50
C LYS A 30 16.77 -4.21 0.77
N VAL A 31 17.53 -3.53 -0.09
CA VAL A 31 18.78 -4.08 -0.63
C VAL A 31 19.77 -4.12 0.52
N TYR A 32 20.05 -5.31 1.06
CA TYR A 32 21.23 -5.52 1.89
C TYR A 32 22.43 -5.65 0.95
N THR A 33 23.22 -4.59 0.81
CA THR A 33 24.55 -4.70 0.22
C THR A 33 25.49 -5.27 1.28
N ASN A 34 25.85 -6.55 1.12
CA ASN A 34 26.96 -7.15 1.83
C ASN A 34 28.23 -6.79 1.06
N TYR A 35 29.01 -5.83 1.55
CA TYR A 35 30.30 -5.48 0.94
C TYR A 35 31.38 -6.38 1.53
N ASN A 36 31.76 -7.41 0.78
CA ASN A 36 33.06 -8.03 0.93
C ASN A 36 34.09 -7.10 0.27
N ILE A 37 34.98 -6.54 1.10
CA ILE A 37 36.14 -5.78 0.65
C ILE A 37 37.09 -6.76 -0.03
N ILE A 38 37.22 -6.68 -1.35
CA ILE A 38 38.36 -7.24 -2.07
C ILE A 38 39.00 -6.09 -2.85
N ASN A 39 40.23 -5.81 -2.47
CA ASN A 39 41.06 -4.74 -3.00
C ASN A 39 41.61 -5.10 -4.40
N ASN A 40 41.68 -4.04 -5.21
CA ASN A 40 42.74 -3.69 -6.16
C ASN A 40 42.58 -4.00 -7.67
N ASN A 41 42.42 -2.87 -8.38
CA ASN A 41 43.16 -2.43 -9.57
C ASN A 41 42.68 -2.91 -10.95
N ALA A 42 41.70 -2.19 -11.51
CA ALA A 42 41.62 -1.97 -12.95
C ALA A 42 40.98 -0.61 -13.24
N THR A 43 41.74 0.25 -13.91
CA THR A 43 41.36 1.60 -14.36
C THR A 43 40.28 1.51 -15.44
N LYS A 44 39.08 2.05 -15.15
CA LYS A 44 38.09 2.40 -16.18
C LYS A 44 37.64 3.84 -15.99
N SER A 45 37.86 4.60 -17.05
CA SER A 45 37.65 6.04 -17.21
C SER A 45 36.34 6.54 -16.63
N ARG A 46 36.43 7.42 -15.63
CA ARG A 46 35.31 8.27 -15.21
C ARG A 46 35.10 9.32 -16.30
N LEU A 47 34.03 9.22 -17.08
CA LEU A 47 33.45 10.39 -17.73
C LEU A 47 32.92 11.27 -16.59
N SER A 48 33.73 12.27 -16.24
CA SER A 48 33.33 13.34 -15.33
C SER A 48 32.23 14.13 -16.01
N SER A 49 30.96 13.76 -15.76
CA SER A 49 29.85 14.67 -15.95
C SER A 49 30.04 15.80 -14.93
N ALA A 50 30.76 16.85 -15.33
CA ALA A 50 30.98 18.02 -14.51
C ALA A 50 29.60 18.59 -14.13
N CYS A 51 29.21 18.37 -12.89
CA CYS A 51 27.99 18.94 -12.33
C CYS A 51 28.32 20.39 -12.00
N TYR A 52 27.90 21.32 -12.86
CA TYR A 52 28.07 22.74 -12.57
C TYR A 52 27.14 23.11 -11.43
N PRO A 53 27.60 23.90 -10.45
CA PRO A 53 26.72 24.43 -9.43
C PRO A 53 25.66 25.31 -10.11
N ILE A 54 24.40 25.10 -9.74
CA ILE A 54 23.31 26.00 -10.12
C ILE A 54 23.63 27.36 -9.50
N GLN A 55 24.09 28.31 -10.30
CA GLN A 55 24.28 29.67 -9.84
C GLN A 55 22.96 30.42 -9.94
N CYS A 56 22.35 30.67 -8.78
CA CYS A 56 21.21 31.56 -8.66
C CYS A 56 21.73 33.01 -8.69
N ALA A 57 21.45 33.75 -9.75
CA ALA A 57 21.72 35.18 -9.80
C ALA A 57 20.50 35.96 -9.27
N VAL A 58 20.71 36.76 -8.23
CA VAL A 58 19.73 37.77 -7.80
C VAL A 58 19.82 38.95 -8.76
N VAL A 59 18.81 39.11 -9.62
CA VAL A 59 18.67 40.33 -10.42
C VAL A 59 18.17 41.43 -9.49
N ASN A 60 19.08 42.29 -9.01
CA ASN A 60 18.73 43.53 -8.31
C ASN A 60 18.18 44.55 -9.31
N SER A 61 17.01 44.27 -9.86
CA SER A 61 16.21 45.28 -10.54
C SER A 61 15.29 45.90 -9.48
N SER A 62 15.69 47.05 -8.96
CA SER A 62 14.94 47.77 -7.92
C SER A 62 13.57 48.28 -8.39
N ASN A 63 13.18 48.07 -9.66
CA ASN A 63 11.89 48.47 -10.22
C ASN A 63 11.30 47.46 -11.24
N ALA A 64 11.76 46.21 -11.33
CA ALA A 64 11.06 45.20 -12.13
C ALA A 64 9.87 44.67 -11.33
N ILE A 65 8.65 44.94 -11.80
CA ILE A 65 7.44 44.28 -11.30
C ILE A 65 7.60 42.78 -11.59
N ILE A 66 7.87 41.99 -10.54
CA ILE A 66 7.94 40.54 -10.65
C ILE A 66 6.50 40.03 -10.77
N ASP A 67 6.01 39.94 -12.00
CA ASP A 67 4.70 39.34 -12.29
C ASP A 67 4.80 37.81 -12.22
N ARG A 68 4.30 37.23 -11.12
CA ARG A 68 4.24 35.78 -10.95
C ARG A 68 2.97 35.23 -11.57
N ARG A 69 3.13 34.23 -12.44
CA ARG A 69 1.98 33.49 -13.00
C ARG A 69 1.20 32.80 -11.88
N SER A 70 -0.09 33.10 -11.80
CA SER A 70 -1.05 32.33 -10.97
C SER A 70 -1.26 30.96 -11.60
N ALA A 71 -1.26 29.91 -10.78
CA ALA A 71 -1.57 28.56 -11.21
C ALA A 71 -3.08 28.29 -11.34
N ASN A 72 -3.95 29.22 -10.89
CA ASN A 72 -5.41 29.12 -10.95
C ASN A 72 -5.96 27.81 -10.36
N PHE A 73 -5.44 27.42 -9.19
CA PHE A 73 -5.93 26.24 -8.48
C PHE A 73 -7.37 26.43 -8.01
N GLU A 74 -8.16 25.37 -8.12
CA GLU A 74 -9.49 25.34 -7.54
C GLU A 74 -9.42 25.33 -5.99
N PRO A 75 -10.44 25.90 -5.33
CA PRO A 75 -10.54 25.86 -3.87
C PRO A 75 -10.73 24.42 -3.37
N SER A 76 -10.54 24.22 -2.07
CA SER A 76 -10.76 22.92 -1.45
C SER A 76 -12.22 22.48 -1.58
N ILE A 77 -12.42 21.20 -1.88
CA ILE A 77 -13.75 20.55 -1.92
C ILE A 77 -14.45 20.66 -0.55
N TRP A 78 -13.67 20.64 0.53
CA TRP A 78 -14.16 20.75 1.89
C TRP A 78 -14.05 22.18 2.40
N SER A 79 -15.15 22.74 2.88
CA SER A 79 -15.14 24.04 3.56
C SER A 79 -14.63 23.89 4.99
N PHE A 80 -14.05 24.96 5.52
CA PHE A 80 -13.57 24.99 6.90
C PHE A 80 -14.70 24.68 7.90
N ASP A 81 -15.87 25.29 7.71
CA ASP A 81 -17.04 25.08 8.56
C ASP A 81 -17.53 23.63 8.53
N TYR A 82 -17.48 22.99 7.35
CA TYR A 82 -17.82 21.57 7.22
C TYR A 82 -16.87 20.71 8.04
N ILE A 83 -15.56 20.91 7.91
CA ILE A 83 -14.55 20.17 8.68
C ILE A 83 -14.73 20.39 10.18
N GLN A 84 -15.01 21.62 10.61
CA GLN A 84 -15.24 21.97 12.00
C GLN A 84 -16.52 21.31 12.57
N SER A 85 -17.53 21.09 11.72
CA SER A 85 -18.79 20.44 12.10
C SER A 85 -18.71 18.92 12.26
N LEU A 86 -17.61 18.30 11.81
CA LEU A 86 -17.46 16.85 11.84
C LEU A 86 -17.47 16.32 13.28
N THR A 87 -18.54 15.59 13.61
CA THR A 87 -18.69 14.89 14.88
C THR A 87 -18.93 13.40 14.62
N SER A 88 -18.70 12.57 15.64
CA SER A 88 -18.93 11.12 15.52
C SER A 88 -19.78 10.63 16.68
N GLN A 89 -20.90 9.99 16.33
CA GLN A 89 -21.79 9.31 17.27
C GLN A 89 -21.16 8.04 17.89
N TYR A 90 -20.03 7.58 17.36
CA TYR A 90 -19.38 6.32 17.74
C TYR A 90 -18.29 6.47 18.81
N LYS A 91 -18.22 7.63 19.47
CA LYS A 91 -17.23 7.90 20.55
C LYS A 91 -17.67 7.42 21.94
N GLY A 92 -18.92 6.98 22.09
CA GLY A 92 -19.50 6.62 23.39
C GLY A 92 -19.00 5.31 24.00
N GLU A 93 -19.13 5.20 25.32
CA GLU A 93 -18.85 4.00 26.13
C GLU A 93 -19.48 2.68 25.62
N PRO A 94 -20.74 2.63 25.13
CA PRO A 94 -21.31 1.37 24.66
C PRO A 94 -20.56 0.81 23.44
N TYR A 95 -20.08 1.68 22.54
CA TYR A 95 -19.34 1.27 21.35
C TYR A 95 -17.95 0.77 21.72
N THR A 96 -17.24 1.46 22.60
CA THR A 96 -15.89 1.04 23.03
C THR A 96 -15.94 -0.29 23.78
N SER A 97 -16.94 -0.50 24.62
CA SER A 97 -17.16 -1.77 25.34
C SER A 97 -17.46 -2.93 24.38
N ARG A 98 -18.31 -2.69 23.36
CA ARG A 98 -18.61 -3.67 22.32
C ARG A 98 -17.37 -4.00 21.49
N VAL A 99 -16.57 -3.01 21.10
CA VAL A 99 -15.32 -3.20 20.35
C VAL A 99 -14.36 -4.09 21.14
N LYS A 100 -14.11 -3.79 22.43
CA LYS A 100 -13.25 -4.61 23.30
C LYS A 100 -13.74 -6.06 23.42
N LYS A 101 -15.07 -6.27 23.43
CA LYS A 101 -15.64 -7.63 23.45
C LYS A 101 -15.33 -8.37 22.15
N LEU A 102 -15.63 -7.75 21.01
CA LEU A 102 -15.40 -8.35 19.69
C LEU A 102 -13.91 -8.60 19.44
N GLU A 103 -13.03 -7.69 19.86
CA GLU A 103 -11.57 -7.90 19.76
C GLU A 103 -11.12 -9.14 20.52
N ARG A 104 -11.64 -9.37 21.73
CA ARG A 104 -11.35 -10.59 22.49
C ARG A 104 -11.85 -11.84 21.78
N ASP A 105 -13.04 -11.78 21.19
CA ASP A 105 -13.63 -12.93 20.48
C ASP A 105 -12.82 -13.26 19.22
N VAL A 106 -12.40 -12.25 18.44
CA VAL A 106 -11.52 -12.44 17.27
C VAL A 106 -10.15 -12.97 17.67
N LYS A 107 -9.55 -12.48 18.78
CA LYS A 107 -8.28 -13.01 19.30
C LYS A 107 -8.40 -14.50 19.62
N LYS A 108 -9.51 -14.93 20.23
CA LYS A 108 -9.76 -16.35 20.52
C LYS A 108 -9.85 -17.17 19.22
N MET A 109 -10.62 -16.70 18.24
CA MET A 109 -10.72 -17.36 16.93
C MET A 109 -9.34 -17.53 16.27
N LEU A 110 -8.50 -16.49 16.31
CA LEU A 110 -7.14 -16.55 15.77
C LEU A 110 -6.27 -17.61 16.46
N VAL A 111 -6.42 -17.81 17.76
CA VAL A 111 -5.62 -18.77 18.54
C VAL A 111 -6.18 -20.20 18.42
N GLU A 112 -7.49 -20.37 18.46
CA GLU A 112 -8.16 -21.68 18.46
C GLU A 112 -8.09 -22.38 17.09
N MET A 113 -8.07 -21.63 15.99
CA MET A 113 -8.08 -22.17 14.61
C MET A 113 -6.69 -22.67 14.13
N GLU A 114 -5.88 -23.24 15.02
CA GLU A 114 -4.47 -23.56 14.75
C GLU A 114 -4.27 -24.41 13.48
N ASN A 115 -3.32 -23.98 12.64
CA ASN A 115 -2.88 -24.66 11.42
C ASN A 115 -3.95 -24.86 10.34
N SER A 116 -5.14 -24.27 10.46
CA SER A 116 -6.19 -24.36 9.45
C SER A 116 -5.99 -23.38 8.28
N LEU A 117 -6.66 -23.63 7.14
CA LEU A 117 -6.83 -22.66 6.05
C LEU A 117 -7.67 -21.47 6.50
N ALA A 118 -8.74 -21.73 7.24
CA ALA A 118 -9.65 -20.71 7.77
C ALA A 118 -8.93 -19.66 8.64
N GLN A 119 -7.85 -20.04 9.33
CA GLN A 119 -7.00 -19.10 10.07
C GLN A 119 -6.30 -18.08 9.14
N LEU A 120 -5.81 -18.52 7.97
CA LEU A 120 -5.22 -17.62 6.97
C LEU A 120 -6.28 -16.72 6.32
N GLU A 121 -7.48 -17.26 6.08
CA GLU A 121 -8.62 -16.49 5.56
C GLU A 121 -9.10 -15.43 6.53
N LEU A 122 -9.10 -15.73 7.83
CA LEU A 122 -9.40 -14.77 8.87
C LEU A 122 -8.37 -13.64 8.88
N ILE A 123 -7.07 -13.95 8.78
CA ILE A 123 -6.01 -12.93 8.66
C ILE A 123 -6.23 -12.05 7.42
N ASP A 124 -6.51 -12.65 6.26
CA ASP A 124 -6.77 -11.89 5.03
C ASP A 124 -7.99 -10.98 5.18
N THR A 125 -9.05 -11.47 5.81
CA THR A 125 -10.27 -10.71 6.07
C THR A 125 -9.98 -9.52 6.98
N LEU A 126 -9.24 -9.71 8.07
CA LEU A 126 -8.86 -8.63 8.99
C LEU A 126 -8.01 -7.54 8.30
N GLN A 127 -7.12 -7.94 7.39
CA GLN A 127 -6.32 -7.00 6.60
C GLN A 127 -7.19 -6.20 5.62
N ARG A 128 -8.10 -6.86 4.90
CA ARG A 128 -9.02 -6.21 3.96
C ARG A 128 -10.00 -5.27 4.65
N LEU A 129 -10.39 -5.57 5.89
CA LEU A 129 -11.20 -4.70 6.73
C LEU A 129 -10.42 -3.52 7.32
N GLY A 130 -9.10 -3.47 7.18
CA GLY A 130 -8.26 -2.40 7.73
C GLY A 130 -8.14 -2.39 9.25
N ILE A 131 -8.44 -3.51 9.91
CA ILE A 131 -8.41 -3.64 11.38
C ILE A 131 -7.32 -4.59 11.88
N SER A 132 -6.49 -5.13 10.98
CA SER A 132 -5.40 -6.05 11.31
C SER A 132 -4.39 -5.48 12.30
N TYR A 133 -4.22 -4.16 12.37
CA TYR A 133 -3.29 -3.49 13.31
C TYR A 133 -3.60 -3.79 14.78
N ARG A 134 -4.83 -4.20 15.10
CA ARG A 134 -5.23 -4.58 16.47
C ARG A 134 -4.76 -5.97 16.89
N PHE A 135 -4.30 -6.77 15.92
CA PHE A 135 -3.95 -8.18 16.07
C PHE A 135 -2.54 -8.49 15.54
N GLU A 136 -1.66 -7.50 15.44
CA GLU A 136 -0.33 -7.66 14.82
C GLU A 136 0.48 -8.79 15.47
N ASN A 137 0.45 -8.89 16.80
CA ASN A 137 1.17 -9.91 17.54
C ASN A 137 0.66 -11.32 17.22
N GLU A 138 -0.66 -11.50 17.22
CA GLU A 138 -1.30 -12.77 16.87
C GLU A 138 -1.01 -13.16 15.42
N ILE A 139 -1.16 -12.21 14.49
CA ILE A 139 -0.90 -12.42 13.06
C ILE A 139 0.56 -12.81 12.83
N ASN A 140 1.51 -12.08 13.41
CA ASN A 140 2.94 -12.36 13.26
C ASN A 140 3.31 -13.74 13.82
N SER A 141 2.76 -14.11 14.98
CA SER A 141 2.95 -15.44 15.58
C SER A 141 2.46 -16.56 14.67
N ILE A 142 1.25 -16.41 14.11
CA ILE A 142 0.66 -17.39 13.19
C ILE A 142 1.47 -17.51 11.91
N LEU A 143 1.83 -16.38 11.29
CA LEU A 143 2.61 -16.37 10.05
C LEU A 143 4.00 -16.96 10.25
N ASN A 144 4.64 -16.71 11.40
CA ASN A 144 5.91 -17.32 11.73
C ASN A 144 5.80 -18.86 11.82
N LYS A 145 4.77 -19.37 12.49
CA LYS A 145 4.51 -20.83 12.54
C LYS A 145 4.29 -21.42 11.14
N LYS A 146 3.52 -20.73 10.30
CA LYS A 146 3.25 -21.14 8.92
C LYS A 146 4.50 -21.09 8.04
N TYR A 147 5.41 -20.15 8.29
CA TYR A 147 6.69 -20.06 7.59
C TYR A 147 7.63 -21.20 7.96
N VAL A 148 7.72 -21.57 9.25
CA VAL A 148 8.51 -22.74 9.68
C VAL A 148 7.98 -24.03 9.07
N ASN A 149 6.66 -24.16 8.94
CA ASN A 149 5.98 -25.34 8.39
C ASN A 149 5.58 -25.18 6.91
N ILE A 150 6.33 -24.39 6.13
CA ILE A 150 5.93 -24.00 4.77
C ILE A 150 5.87 -25.16 3.77
N ASN A 151 6.61 -26.24 4.04
CA ASN A 151 6.68 -27.43 3.18
C ASN A 151 5.59 -28.47 3.49
N ASN A 152 4.55 -28.12 4.23
CA ASN A 152 3.48 -29.06 4.57
C ASN A 152 2.66 -29.41 3.31
N PRO A 153 2.67 -30.68 2.84
CA PRO A 153 2.09 -31.08 1.55
C PRO A 153 0.55 -31.13 1.52
N ASN A 154 -0.13 -30.77 2.62
CA ASN A 154 -1.58 -30.93 2.76
C ASN A 154 -2.42 -29.74 2.28
N TYR A 155 -1.83 -28.77 1.58
CA TYR A 155 -2.54 -27.58 1.13
C TYR A 155 -2.95 -27.67 -0.35
N ASN A 156 -4.19 -27.27 -0.66
CA ASN A 156 -4.64 -27.06 -2.04
C ASN A 156 -4.02 -25.78 -2.65
N LEU A 157 -4.14 -25.60 -3.96
CA LEU A 157 -3.58 -24.44 -4.69
C LEU A 157 -3.98 -23.10 -4.05
N TYR A 158 -5.24 -22.96 -3.66
CA TYR A 158 -5.76 -21.75 -3.02
C TYR A 158 -5.07 -21.46 -1.69
N ALA A 159 -4.94 -22.47 -0.82
CA ALA A 159 -4.26 -22.34 0.47
C ALA A 159 -2.78 -21.97 0.31
N ILE A 160 -2.09 -22.61 -0.65
CA ILE A 160 -0.68 -22.30 -0.98
C ILE A 160 -0.55 -20.84 -1.44
N ALA A 161 -1.39 -20.41 -2.38
CA ALA A 161 -1.34 -19.05 -2.91
C ALA A 161 -1.65 -18.00 -1.82
N LEU A 162 -2.63 -18.27 -0.96
CA LEU A 162 -3.00 -17.41 0.16
C LEU A 162 -1.84 -17.29 1.17
N GLN A 163 -1.27 -18.41 1.58
CA GLN A 163 -0.13 -18.44 2.50
C GLN A 163 1.08 -17.70 1.92
N PHE A 164 1.43 -17.98 0.66
CA PHE A 164 2.53 -17.31 -0.02
C PHE A 164 2.36 -15.79 -0.04
N ARG A 165 1.17 -15.32 -0.43
CA ARG A 165 0.87 -13.89 -0.49
C ARG A 165 1.00 -13.25 0.88
N LEU A 166 0.36 -13.83 1.91
CA LEU A 166 0.39 -13.28 3.26
C LEU A 166 1.82 -13.23 3.81
N LEU A 167 2.60 -14.30 3.64
CA LEU A 167 4.00 -14.33 4.08
C LEU A 167 4.85 -13.24 3.41
N ARG A 168 4.73 -13.07 2.08
CA ARG A 168 5.48 -12.02 1.39
C ARG A 168 5.04 -10.60 1.77
N GLN A 169 3.75 -10.39 1.98
CA GLN A 169 3.22 -9.11 2.46
C GLN A 169 3.81 -8.73 3.82
N HIS A 170 4.09 -9.71 4.68
CA HIS A 170 4.73 -9.52 5.98
C HIS A 170 6.27 -9.62 5.96
N GLY A 171 6.88 -9.65 4.77
CA GLY A 171 8.34 -9.57 4.62
C GLY A 171 9.10 -10.88 4.76
N TYR A 172 8.41 -12.02 4.80
CA TYR A 172 9.07 -13.33 4.80
C TYR A 172 9.68 -13.64 3.43
N ALA A 173 10.90 -14.18 3.44
CA ALA A 173 11.61 -14.60 2.24
C ALA A 173 11.09 -15.96 1.76
N VAL A 174 10.02 -15.95 0.98
CA VAL A 174 9.38 -17.18 0.48
C VAL A 174 9.93 -17.56 -0.90
N PRO A 175 10.58 -18.72 -1.06
CA PRO A 175 11.16 -19.13 -2.35
C PRO A 175 10.05 -19.37 -3.40
N GLN A 176 10.37 -19.08 -4.66
CA GLN A 176 9.45 -19.33 -5.79
C GLN A 176 9.14 -20.83 -5.95
N GLY A 177 10.06 -21.69 -5.51
CA GLY A 177 9.98 -23.14 -5.62
C GLY A 177 8.82 -23.81 -4.86
N ILE A 178 8.10 -23.10 -3.98
CA ILE A 178 6.88 -23.65 -3.34
C ILE A 178 5.78 -23.94 -4.37
N TYR A 179 5.78 -23.20 -5.47
CA TYR A 179 4.88 -23.45 -6.58
C TYR A 179 5.29 -24.62 -7.47
N THR A 180 6.45 -25.26 -7.27
CA THR A 180 6.87 -26.41 -8.12
C THR A 180 5.85 -27.56 -8.11
N TYR A 181 5.14 -27.75 -7.01
CA TYR A 181 4.00 -28.68 -6.92
C TYR A 181 2.80 -28.27 -7.80
N CYS A 182 2.61 -26.97 -8.05
CA CYS A 182 1.49 -26.43 -8.83
C CYS A 182 1.77 -26.48 -10.34
N ILE A 183 3.03 -26.28 -10.75
CA ILE A 183 3.45 -26.28 -12.17
C ILE A 183 3.54 -27.69 -12.77
N HIS A 184 3.64 -28.74 -11.95
CA HIS A 184 3.70 -30.12 -12.45
C HIS A 184 2.38 -30.59 -13.09
N TYR A 185 1.25 -29.90 -12.86
CA TYR A 185 -0.07 -30.26 -13.40
C TYR A 185 -0.65 -29.25 -14.41
N GLY A 186 0.09 -28.21 -14.79
CA GLY A 186 -0.38 -27.22 -15.77
C GLY A 186 0.69 -26.17 -16.04
N GLY A 187 1.29 -26.24 -17.22
CA GLY A 187 2.47 -25.47 -17.59
C GLY A 187 2.30 -23.94 -17.56
N VAL A 188 3.43 -23.31 -17.22
CA VAL A 188 3.94 -21.97 -17.57
C VAL A 188 2.98 -20.77 -17.41
N TRP A 189 3.34 -19.88 -16.47
CA TRP A 189 3.03 -18.44 -16.51
C TRP A 189 4.33 -17.66 -16.64
#